data_AF-A0AAV0Y5V9-F1
#
_entry.id   AF-A0AAV0Y5V9-F1
#
_cell.length_a   1.000
_cell.length_b   1.000
_cell.length_c   1.000
_cell.angle_alpha   90.00
_cell.angle_beta   90.00
_cell.angle_gamma   90.00
#
_symmetry.space_group_name_H-M   'P 1'
#
loop_
_entity.id
_entity.type
_entity.pdbx_description
1 polymer ?
#
loop_
_entity_poly.entity_id
_entity_poly.type
_entity_poly.pdbx_seq_one_letter_code
_entity_poly.pdbx_strand_id
1 'polypeptide(L)'
;MQEEEICTYILKGLKETVLHAISLHDNSNLKELKKNLKKFELMQFRINNRGPELSDYTEMLNEHVSQLNQKTKEKGREMMN
;
A
#
# COMPACT_ATOMS: atom_id res chain seq x y z
N MET A 1 11.04 29.68 0.57
CA MET A 1 10.48 28.40 0.13
C MET A 1 9.40 28.03 1.13
N GLN A 2 8.15 27.94 0.68
CA GLN A 2 7.04 27.51 1.53
C GLN A 2 7.20 26.02 1.84
N GLU A 3 6.76 25.58 3.03
CA GLU A 3 6.96 24.19 3.48
C GLU A 3 6.41 23.15 2.49
N GLU A 4 5.28 23.47 1.84
CA GLU A 4 4.67 22.67 0.79
C GLU A 4 5.59 22.49 -0.44
N GLU A 5 6.31 23.54 -0.83
CA GLU A 5 7.31 23.48 -1.91
C GLU A 5 8.48 22.57 -1.51
N ILE A 6 8.90 22.61 -0.24
CA ILE A 6 9.95 21.72 0.29
C ILE A 6 9.48 20.27 0.21
N CYS A 7 8.25 19.99 0.64
CA CYS A 7 7.68 18.65 0.59
C CYS A 7 7.58 18.14 -0.85
N THR A 8 7.13 18.98 -1.77
CA THR A 8 7.07 18.67 -3.21
C THR A 8 8.45 18.36 -3.78
N TYR A 9 9.47 19.15 -3.42
CA TYR A 9 10.83 18.92 -3.85
C TYR A 9 11.38 17.59 -3.32
N ILE A 10 11.11 17.25 -2.05
CA ILE A 10 11.50 15.96 -1.47
C ILE A 10 10.81 14.82 -2.22
N LEU A 11 9.49 14.90 -2.44
CA LEU A 11 8.72 13.86 -3.13
C LEU A 11 9.29 13.57 -4.53
N LYS A 12 9.68 14.61 -5.27
CA LYS A 12 10.33 14.47 -6.60
C LYS A 12 11.67 13.75 -6.56
N GLY A 13 12.37 13.80 -5.43
CA GLY A 13 13.66 13.13 -5.23
C GLY A 13 13.54 11.67 -4.75
N LEU A 14 12.34 11.18 -4.43
CA LEU A 14 12.14 9.82 -3.95
C LEU A 14 12.19 8.81 -5.09
N LYS A 15 12.66 7.60 -4.77
CA LYS A 15 12.50 6.44 -5.67
C LYS A 15 11.02 6.18 -5.90
N GLU A 16 10.66 5.76 -7.11
CA GLU A 16 9.28 5.54 -7.53
C GLU A 16 8.50 4.58 -6.61
N THR A 17 9.16 3.54 -6.08
CA THR A 17 8.56 2.60 -5.12
C THR A 17 8.15 3.26 -3.81
N VAL A 18 8.97 4.19 -3.31
CA VAL A 18 8.68 4.96 -2.09
C VAL A 18 7.56 5.95 -2.39
N LEU A 19 7.65 6.64 -3.54
CA LEU A 19 6.67 7.63 -3.97
C LEU A 19 5.28 7.02 -4.11
N HIS A 20 5.13 5.92 -4.86
CA HIS A 20 3.85 5.22 -5.01
C HIS A 20 3.25 4.77 -3.67
N ALA A 21 4.08 4.37 -2.72
CA ALA A 21 3.61 3.90 -1.43
C ALA A 21 3.09 5.04 -0.53
N ILE A 22 3.55 6.28 -0.72
CA ILE A 22 3.19 7.40 0.15
C ILE A 22 2.38 8.50 -0.54
N SER A 23 2.26 8.51 -1.87
CA SER A 23 1.62 9.57 -2.66
C SER A 23 0.12 9.69 -2.43
N LEU A 24 -0.54 8.63 -1.95
CA LEU A 24 -1.96 8.63 -1.59
C LEU A 24 -2.24 9.21 -0.19
N HIS A 25 -1.20 9.57 0.55
CA HIS A 25 -1.32 10.16 1.88
C HIS A 25 -1.10 11.68 1.84
N ASP A 26 -1.53 12.36 2.90
CA ASP A 26 -1.22 13.77 3.09
C ASP A 26 0.30 13.94 3.33
N ASN A 27 0.94 14.72 2.46
CA ASN A 27 2.35 15.09 2.52
C ASN A 27 2.53 16.62 2.41
N SER A 28 1.51 17.39 2.79
CA SER A 28 1.48 18.87 2.67
C SER A 28 2.51 19.58 3.57
N ASN A 29 2.97 18.92 4.63
CA ASN A 29 3.94 19.45 5.58
C ASN A 29 4.97 18.37 5.99
N LEU A 30 6.10 18.82 6.53
CA LEU A 30 7.24 17.96 6.86
C LEU A 30 6.90 16.95 7.95
N LYS A 31 5.95 17.26 8.84
CA LYS A 31 5.52 16.37 9.92
C LYS A 31 4.79 15.14 9.35
N GLU A 32 3.81 15.33 8.48
CA GLU A 32 3.08 14.22 7.86
C GLU A 32 3.97 13.47 6.85
N LEU A 33 4.77 14.17 6.04
CA LEU A 33 5.74 13.54 5.14
C LEU A 33 6.72 12.62 5.89
N LYS A 34 7.31 13.10 7.00
CA LYS A 34 8.20 12.30 7.86
C LYS A 34 7.50 11.06 8.42
N LYS A 35 6.24 11.20 8.85
CA LYS A 35 5.45 10.10 9.40
C LYS A 35 5.15 9.04 8.33
N ASN A 36 4.83 9.45 7.11
CA ASN A 36 4.57 8.53 6.00
C ASN A 36 5.84 7.78 5.56
N LEU A 37 6.98 8.48 5.46
CA LEU A 37 8.27 7.85 5.19
C LEU A 37 8.64 6.81 6.26
N LYS A 38 8.44 7.12 7.55
CA LYS A 38 8.67 6.15 8.64
C LYS A 38 7.76 4.92 8.56
N LYS A 39 6.49 5.10 8.19
CA LYS A 39 5.56 3.97 7.99
C LYS A 39 6.05 3.08 6.85
N PHE A 40 6.50 3.67 5.75
CA PHE A 40 7.08 2.94 4.63
C PHE A 40 8.34 2.15 5.06
N GLU A 41 9.27 2.77 5.78
CA GLU A 41 10.45 2.08 6.32
C GLU A 41 10.07 0.90 7.22
N LEU A 42 9.12 1.09 8.15
CA LEU A 42 8.65 0.01 9.03
C LEU A 42 7.96 -1.12 8.25
N MET A 43 7.23 -0.79 7.19
CA MET A 43 6.64 -1.79 6.30
C MET A 43 7.74 -2.58 5.58
N GLN A 44 8.72 -1.91 4.98
CA GLN A 44 9.85 -2.55 4.31
C GLN A 44 10.69 -3.38 5.28
N PHE A 45 10.96 -2.86 6.49
CA PHE A 45 11.66 -3.60 7.54
C PHE A 45 10.91 -4.89 7.89
N ARG A 46 9.59 -4.84 8.07
CA ARG A 46 8.79 -6.03 8.33
C ARG A 46 8.80 -7.00 7.15
N ILE A 47 8.70 -6.53 5.91
CA ILE A 47 8.76 -7.40 4.73
C ILE A 47 10.14 -8.09 4.64
N ASN A 48 11.22 -7.34 4.83
CA ASN A 48 12.59 -7.84 4.65
C ASN A 48 13.08 -8.69 5.83
N ASN A 49 12.51 -8.51 7.03
CA ASN A 49 12.86 -9.29 8.23
C ASN A 49 11.79 -10.31 8.61
N ARG A 50 10.77 -10.52 7.78
CA ARG A 50 9.83 -11.62 7.97
C ARG A 50 10.53 -12.93 7.60
N GLY A 51 10.65 -13.82 8.58
CA GLY A 51 10.85 -15.25 8.33
C GLY A 51 9.66 -15.85 7.56
N PRO A 52 9.60 -17.18 7.39
CA PRO A 52 8.67 -17.88 6.48
C PRO A 52 7.15 -17.63 6.68
N GLU A 53 6.73 -16.89 7.70
CA GLU A 53 5.33 -16.57 8.03
C GLU A 53 4.56 -15.73 6.97
N LEU A 54 5.22 -15.19 5.93
CA LEU A 54 4.52 -14.48 4.84
C LEU A 54 3.65 -15.44 4.00
N SER A 55 3.95 -16.75 4.02
CA SER A 55 3.17 -17.80 3.37
C SER A 55 1.70 -17.72 3.81
N ASP A 56 1.46 -17.73 5.11
CA ASP A 56 0.11 -17.86 5.67
C ASP A 56 -0.76 -16.64 5.34
N TYR A 57 -0.20 -15.43 5.41
CA TYR A 57 -0.95 -14.22 5.09
C TYR A 57 -1.23 -14.09 3.58
N THR A 58 -0.29 -14.53 2.75
CA THR A 58 -0.45 -14.54 1.28
C THR A 58 -1.47 -15.60 0.87
N GLU A 59 -1.46 -16.77 1.51
CA GLU A 59 -2.47 -17.82 1.35
C GLU A 59 -3.85 -17.34 1.80
N MET A 60 -3.97 -16.73 2.97
CA MET A 60 -5.24 -16.16 3.45
C MET A 60 -5.81 -15.10 2.50
N LEU A 61 -4.96 -14.22 1.96
CA LEU A 61 -5.37 -13.20 0.98
C LEU A 61 -5.81 -13.85 -0.33
N ASN A 62 -5.07 -14.83 -0.84
CA ASN A 62 -5.42 -15.57 -2.04
C ASN A 62 -6.76 -16.30 -1.88
N GLU A 63 -7.01 -16.87 -0.71
CA GLU A 63 -8.26 -17.55 -0.37
C GLU A 63 -9.44 -16.57 -0.36
N HIS A 64 -9.29 -15.40 0.26
CA HIS A 64 -10.32 -14.35 0.24
C HIS A 64 -10.62 -13.84 -1.18
N VAL A 65 -9.58 -13.64 -2.00
CA VAL A 65 -9.74 -13.24 -3.41
C VAL A 65 -10.47 -14.33 -4.21
N SER A 66 -10.15 -15.60 -3.99
CA SER A 66 -10.83 -16.73 -4.63
C SER A 66 -12.33 -16.77 -4.27
N GLN A 67 -12.66 -16.62 -2.99
CA GLN A 67 -14.05 -16.59 -2.51
C GLN A 67 -14.83 -15.41 -3.09
N LEU A 68 -14.21 -14.23 -3.20
CA LEU A 68 -14.84 -13.06 -3.83
C LEU A 68 -15.14 -13.33 -5.31
N ASN A 69 -14.18 -13.87 -6.05
CA ASN A 69 -14.37 -14.20 -7.47
C ASN A 69 -15.48 -15.23 -7.70
N GLN A 70 -15.63 -16.21 -6.81
CA GLN A 70 -16.73 -17.18 -6.87
C GLN A 70 -18.08 -16.51 -6.62
N LYS A 71 -18.22 -15.72 -5.56
CA LYS A 71 -19.46 -14.96 -5.29
C LYS A 71 -19.86 -14.05 -6.44
N THR A 72 -18.90 -13.39 -7.08
CA THR A 72 -19.17 -12.54 -8.24
C THR A 72 -19.68 -13.35 -9.44
N LYS A 73 -19.12 -14.54 -9.68
CA LYS A 73 -19.58 -15.44 -10.76
C LYS A 73 -20.97 -16.02 -10.51
N GLU A 74 -21.28 -16.39 -9.27
CA GLU A 74 -22.60 -16.89 -8.87
C GLU A 74 -23.67 -15.81 -9.04
N LYS A 75 -23.40 -14.60 -8.54
CA LYS A 75 -24.31 -13.45 -8.69
C LYS A 75 -24.53 -13.06 -10.16
N GLY A 76 -23.52 -13.22 -11.01
CA GLY A 76 -23.65 -13.03 -12.45
C GLY A 76 -24.52 -14.08 -13.15
N ARG A 77 -24.53 -15.33 -12.65
CA ARG A 77 -25.38 -16.41 -13.16
C ARG A 77 -26.82 -16.31 -12.71
N GLU A 78 -27.08 -15.86 -11.49
CA GLU A 78 -28.44 -15.64 -10.96
C GLU A 78 -29.19 -14.52 -11.68
N MET A 79 -28.49 -13.54 -12.26
CA MET A 79 -29.11 -12.46 -13.04
C MET A 79 -29.38 -12.81 -14.52
N MET A 80 -28.93 -13.99 -14.99
CA MET A 80 -29.13 -14.45 -16.37
C MET A 80 -30.15 -15.60 -16.50
N ASN A 81 -30.70 -16.08 -15.39
CA ASN A 81 -31.83 -17.04 -15.33
C ASN A 81 -33.11 -16.32 -14.90
#